data_AF-A0A2M8DQN0-F1
#
_entry.id   AF-A0A2M8DQN0-F1
#
_cell.length_a   1.000
_cell.length_b   1.000
_cell.length_c   1.000
_cell.angle_alpha   90.00
_cell.angle_beta   90.00
_cell.angle_gamma   90.00
#
_symmetry.space_group_name_H-M   'P 1'
#
loop_
_entity.id
_entity.type
_entity.pdbx_description
1 polymer ?
#
loop_
_entity_poly.entity_id
_entity_poly.type
_entity_poly.pdbx_seq_one_letter_code
_entity_poly.pdbx_strand_id
1 'polypeptide(L)'
;MANFAKNMFVIAITVATVATFGLGFVAPQVAQAAGVGSLVKGPNSDAVYYIGDNSTKYIFPDAKTYFSWYSDFSGVELLTVAELDTYADGGSVLYRAGTKLITHPNTNKVYVVEPSGAIRWITSEEVAAGLYGASWASRVNDISEVFFPFYTAGADLTSATDVPNGSLVMLDGENTIYLIDGSTKRPFASMDVLIANGYDADYVLTVSDLSAFSDGTSIGAAESSLMDVSQGGSVGVPPSQLAGGLTVALASDTPASATTVANTDGVMFSKFNFTATDGTVTVTGMKIKRSGLGVYSDFNNVWLVV
;
A
#
# COMPACT_ATOMS: atom_id res chain seq x y z
N MET A 1 5.47 -25.70 -59.64
CA MET A 1 6.79 -25.24 -59.13
C MET A 1 6.55 -24.53 -57.81
N ALA A 2 7.50 -24.68 -56.90
CA ALA A 2 7.44 -24.45 -55.46
C ALA A 2 6.75 -23.15 -55.01
N ASN A 3 6.11 -23.20 -53.83
CA ASN A 3 6.18 -22.08 -52.90
C ASN A 3 6.28 -22.59 -51.46
N PHE A 4 7.51 -22.48 -50.97
CA PHE A 4 7.99 -22.71 -49.61
C PHE A 4 8.06 -21.33 -48.95
N ALA A 5 7.36 -21.10 -47.83
CA ALA A 5 7.60 -19.96 -46.95
C ALA A 5 7.10 -20.35 -45.55
N LYS A 6 7.91 -21.05 -44.74
CA LYS A 6 8.85 -20.53 -43.74
C LYS A 6 8.23 -19.50 -42.78
N ASN A 7 7.82 -20.02 -41.62
CA ASN A 7 7.59 -19.31 -40.37
C ASN A 7 8.78 -18.41 -40.04
N MET A 8 8.53 -17.13 -39.78
CA MET A 8 9.53 -16.21 -39.26
C MET A 8 9.02 -15.67 -37.93
N PHE A 9 9.53 -16.28 -36.86
CA PHE A 9 9.38 -15.86 -35.48
C PHE A 9 10.31 -14.65 -35.30
N VAL A 10 9.76 -13.46 -35.06
CA VAL A 10 10.54 -12.24 -34.79
C VAL A 10 10.51 -12.01 -33.28
N ILE A 11 11.57 -12.45 -32.60
CA ILE A 11 11.88 -12.05 -31.23
C ILE A 11 12.59 -10.70 -31.33
N ALA A 12 11.88 -9.62 -31.00
CA ALA A 12 12.46 -8.29 -30.87
C ALA A 12 13.11 -8.16 -29.48
N ILE A 13 14.41 -8.43 -29.38
CA ILE A 13 15.24 -8.01 -28.26
C ILE A 13 15.74 -6.61 -28.60
N THR A 14 15.18 -5.57 -27.99
CA THR A 14 15.75 -4.22 -28.05
C THR A 14 16.71 -4.02 -26.88
N VAL A 15 17.99 -4.31 -27.11
CA VAL A 15 19.09 -3.72 -26.34
C VAL A 15 19.54 -2.49 -27.12
N ALA A 16 19.27 -1.29 -26.58
CA ALA A 16 19.74 -0.05 -27.16
C ALA A 16 20.83 0.55 -26.27
N THR A 17 22.10 0.28 -26.62
CA THR A 17 23.25 1.06 -26.14
C THR A 17 23.91 1.69 -27.37
N VAL A 18 23.68 2.99 -27.57
CA VAL A 18 24.51 3.82 -28.46
C VAL A 18 24.89 5.08 -27.71
N ALA A 19 26.14 5.11 -27.26
CA ALA A 19 26.80 6.33 -26.82
C ALA A 19 27.54 6.93 -28.03
N THR A 20 27.12 8.12 -28.46
CA THR A 20 27.90 8.96 -29.37
C THR A 20 28.02 10.37 -28.78
N PHE A 21 29.25 10.74 -28.44
CA PHE A 21 29.65 12.12 -28.12
C PHE A 21 29.57 12.98 -29.39
N GLY A 22 28.89 14.12 -29.33
CA GLY A 22 29.06 15.22 -30.31
C GLY A 22 27.77 15.97 -30.68
N LEU A 23 27.74 17.26 -30.32
CA LEU A 23 26.81 18.31 -30.79
C LEU A 23 25.31 18.13 -30.46
N GLY A 24 24.97 18.56 -29.25
CA GLY A 24 23.77 19.33 -28.87
C GLY A 24 22.54 19.28 -29.78
N PHE A 25 21.93 18.11 -29.93
CA PHE A 25 20.51 17.98 -30.20
C PHE A 25 19.89 17.31 -28.98
N VAL A 26 19.44 18.11 -28.02
CA VAL A 26 18.51 17.61 -27.00
C VAL A 26 17.19 17.48 -27.73
N ALA A 27 16.90 16.31 -28.29
CA ALA A 27 15.53 15.99 -28.66
C ALA A 27 14.69 16.25 -27.40
N PRO A 28 13.56 16.98 -27.49
CA PRO A 28 12.67 17.10 -26.33
C PRO A 28 12.36 15.67 -25.91
N GLN A 29 12.76 15.30 -24.69
CA GLN A 29 12.29 14.06 -24.10
C GLN A 29 10.79 14.24 -24.03
N VAL A 30 10.08 13.59 -24.94
CA VAL A 30 8.62 13.49 -24.86
C VAL A 30 8.38 12.76 -23.55
N ALA A 31 7.77 13.46 -22.59
CA ALA A 31 7.40 12.88 -21.31
C ALA A 31 6.58 11.61 -21.60
N GLN A 32 7.11 10.46 -21.24
CA GLN A 32 6.40 9.20 -21.34
C GLN A 32 5.59 9.10 -20.06
N ALA A 33 4.35 9.57 -20.11
CA ALA A 33 3.41 9.35 -19.02
C ALA A 33 3.20 7.84 -18.90
N ALA A 34 3.64 7.25 -17.79
CA ALA A 34 3.29 5.89 -17.42
C ALA A 34 1.77 5.72 -17.42
N GLY A 35 1.32 4.57 -17.90
CA GLY A 35 -0.09 4.26 -18.03
C GLY A 35 -0.75 4.01 -16.68
N VAL A 36 -2.08 3.99 -16.70
CA VAL A 36 -2.87 3.41 -15.61
C VAL A 36 -2.41 1.97 -15.35
N GLY A 37 -2.26 1.62 -14.07
CA GLY A 37 -1.77 0.33 -13.62
C GLY A 37 -0.24 0.22 -13.52
N SER A 38 0.52 1.20 -14.04
CA SER A 38 1.98 1.16 -14.00
C SER A 38 2.52 1.31 -12.58
N LEU A 39 3.63 0.60 -12.32
CA LEU A 39 4.46 0.80 -11.14
C LEU A 39 5.62 1.70 -11.53
N VAL A 40 5.85 2.79 -10.81
CA VAL A 40 6.84 3.79 -11.17
C VAL A 40 7.72 4.18 -9.99
N LYS A 41 8.95 4.63 -10.25
CA LYS A 41 9.82 5.26 -9.26
C LYS A 41 10.56 6.46 -9.84
N GLY A 42 11.02 7.35 -8.96
CA GLY A 42 11.87 8.48 -9.33
C GLY A 42 13.36 8.10 -9.40
N PRO A 43 14.21 8.96 -9.99
CA PRO A 43 15.63 8.66 -10.14
C PRO A 43 16.43 8.81 -8.85
N ASN A 44 15.89 9.53 -7.87
CA ASN A 44 16.57 9.89 -6.62
C ASN A 44 15.91 9.27 -5.38
N SER A 45 14.99 8.31 -5.56
CA SER A 45 14.22 7.70 -4.48
C SER A 45 13.94 6.23 -4.77
N ASP A 46 13.94 5.41 -3.73
CA ASP A 46 13.50 4.00 -3.80
C ASP A 46 12.00 3.81 -3.53
N ALA A 47 11.27 4.90 -3.28
CA ALA A 47 9.82 4.87 -3.18
C ALA A 47 9.22 4.41 -4.52
N VAL A 48 8.38 3.37 -4.44
CA VAL A 48 7.59 2.87 -5.57
C VAL A 48 6.19 3.44 -5.45
N TYR A 49 5.62 3.82 -6.59
CA TYR A 49 4.26 4.33 -6.72
C TYR A 49 3.46 3.46 -7.68
N TYR A 50 2.16 3.31 -7.42
CA TYR A 50 1.19 2.76 -8.35
C TYR A 50 0.40 3.90 -8.99
N ILE A 51 0.23 3.88 -10.31
CA ILE A 51 -0.62 4.84 -11.02
C ILE A 51 -2.04 4.26 -11.12
N GLY A 52 -2.99 4.81 -10.37
CA GLY A 52 -4.37 4.35 -10.39
C GLY A 52 -5.16 4.80 -11.62
N ASP A 53 -6.35 4.21 -11.81
CA ASP A 53 -7.28 4.51 -12.91
C ASP A 53 -7.67 5.99 -13.03
N ASN A 54 -7.55 6.72 -11.93
CA ASN A 54 -7.77 8.16 -11.81
C ASN A 54 -6.53 9.01 -12.13
N SER A 55 -5.48 8.44 -12.72
CA SER A 55 -4.20 9.13 -13.00
C SER A 55 -3.56 9.77 -11.76
N THR A 56 -3.73 9.13 -10.61
CA THR A 56 -3.17 9.55 -9.31
C THR A 56 -2.10 8.54 -8.90
N LYS A 57 -0.98 9.02 -8.33
CA LYS A 57 0.09 8.17 -7.82
C LYS A 57 -0.15 7.81 -6.36
N TYR A 58 -0.03 6.53 -6.05
CA TYR A 58 -0.22 5.95 -4.72
C TYR A 58 1.08 5.34 -4.23
N ILE A 59 1.56 5.76 -3.06
CA ILE A 59 2.87 5.33 -2.56
C ILE A 59 2.76 3.99 -1.83
N PHE A 60 3.67 3.06 -2.12
CA PHE A 60 3.87 1.90 -1.27
C PHE A 60 4.64 2.34 -0.01
N PRO A 61 4.08 2.19 1.19
CA PRO A 61 4.72 2.69 2.42
C PRO A 61 6.00 1.92 2.76
N ASP A 62 6.08 0.63 2.39
CA ASP A 62 7.26 -0.20 2.55
C ASP A 62 7.28 -1.36 1.53
N ALA A 63 8.43 -2.03 1.43
CA ALA A 63 8.60 -3.19 0.57
C ALA A 63 7.67 -4.36 0.95
N LYS A 64 7.35 -4.54 2.23
CA LYS A 64 6.49 -5.65 2.66
C LYS A 64 5.06 -5.49 2.14
N THR A 65 4.56 -4.25 2.10
CA THR A 65 3.28 -3.88 1.50
C THR A 65 3.31 -4.12 0.00
N TYR A 66 4.41 -3.71 -0.68
CA TYR A 66 4.60 -4.00 -2.11
C TYR A 66 4.54 -5.52 -2.41
N PHE A 67 5.26 -6.33 -1.63
CA PHE A 67 5.30 -7.79 -1.80
C PHE A 67 4.00 -8.51 -1.40
N SER A 68 3.00 -7.79 -0.87
CA SER A 68 1.64 -8.33 -0.76
C SER A 68 0.88 -8.29 -2.09
N TRP A 69 1.31 -7.44 -3.03
CA TRP A 69 0.70 -7.26 -4.35
C TRP A 69 1.53 -7.85 -5.50
N TYR A 70 2.85 -7.80 -5.41
CA TYR A 70 3.77 -8.17 -6.49
C TYR A 70 4.86 -9.12 -6.01
N SER A 71 5.41 -9.94 -6.91
CA SER A 71 6.47 -10.91 -6.59
C SER A 71 7.87 -10.30 -6.57
N ASP A 72 8.10 -9.28 -7.39
CA ASP A 72 9.40 -8.65 -7.61
C ASP A 72 9.23 -7.24 -8.19
N PHE A 73 10.33 -6.50 -8.31
CA PHE A 73 10.36 -5.13 -8.82
C PHE A 73 10.58 -5.02 -10.34
N SER A 74 10.50 -6.13 -11.10
CA SER A 74 10.82 -6.12 -12.54
C SER A 74 9.84 -5.26 -13.37
N GLY A 75 8.62 -5.08 -12.87
CA GLY A 75 7.61 -4.21 -13.47
C GLY A 75 7.71 -2.73 -13.10
N VAL A 76 8.71 -2.31 -12.31
CA VAL A 76 8.84 -0.92 -11.89
C VAL A 76 9.57 -0.09 -12.96
N GLU A 77 8.87 0.89 -13.50
CA GLU A 77 9.36 1.84 -14.50
C GLU A 77 10.07 3.03 -13.83
N LEU A 78 11.17 3.49 -14.44
CA LEU A 78 11.88 4.68 -13.99
C LEU A 78 11.33 5.91 -14.71
N LEU A 79 10.77 6.86 -13.96
CA LEU A 79 10.33 8.15 -14.47
C LEU A 79 11.22 9.29 -13.98
N THR A 80 11.24 10.40 -14.71
CA THR A 80 11.83 11.66 -14.25
C THR A 80 10.97 12.28 -13.14
N VAL A 81 11.56 13.19 -12.36
CA VAL A 81 10.83 13.94 -11.33
C VAL A 81 9.68 14.75 -11.97
N ALA A 82 9.93 15.38 -13.12
CA ALA A 82 8.92 16.17 -13.82
C ALA A 82 7.73 15.32 -14.29
N GLU A 83 7.96 14.09 -14.73
CA GLU A 83 6.87 13.15 -15.08
C GLU A 83 6.08 12.73 -13.84
N LEU A 84 6.75 12.41 -12.72
CA LEU A 84 6.07 12.07 -11.47
C LEU A 84 5.21 13.23 -10.94
N ASP A 85 5.66 14.48 -11.10
CA ASP A 85 4.94 15.67 -10.67
C ASP A 85 3.67 15.94 -11.50
N THR A 86 3.48 15.27 -12.64
CA THR A 86 2.23 15.34 -13.42
C THR A 86 1.07 14.58 -12.78
N TYR A 87 1.36 13.61 -11.91
CA TYR A 87 0.34 12.82 -11.20
C TYR A 87 0.06 13.43 -9.83
N ALA A 88 -1.23 13.59 -9.52
CA ALA A 88 -1.67 13.96 -8.18
C ALA A 88 -1.28 12.90 -7.15
N ASP A 89 -1.04 13.31 -5.90
CA ASP A 89 -0.82 12.40 -4.79
C ASP A 89 -2.15 11.86 -4.25
N GLY A 90 -2.30 10.53 -4.20
CA GLY A 90 -3.55 9.90 -3.79
C GLY A 90 -3.57 9.46 -2.34
N GLY A 91 -2.53 8.74 -1.91
CA GLY A 91 -2.48 8.14 -0.58
C GLY A 91 -1.52 6.95 -0.54
N SER A 92 -1.57 6.20 0.57
CA SER A 92 -0.69 5.06 0.79
C SER A 92 -1.39 3.74 0.45
N VAL A 93 -0.74 2.92 -0.38
CA VAL A 93 -1.19 1.56 -0.66
C VAL A 93 -1.27 0.75 0.63
N LEU A 94 -2.33 -0.04 0.77
CA LEU A 94 -2.55 -0.94 1.89
C LEU A 94 -2.13 -2.36 1.54
N TYR A 95 -1.97 -3.22 2.55
CA TYR A 95 -1.76 -4.65 2.32
C TYR A 95 -2.88 -5.24 1.47
N ARG A 96 -2.50 -6.13 0.56
CA ARG A 96 -3.46 -6.87 -0.25
C ARG A 96 -4.26 -7.82 0.63
N ALA A 97 -5.58 -7.77 0.49
CA ALA A 97 -6.49 -8.64 1.20
C ALA A 97 -6.15 -10.13 0.97
N GLY A 98 -6.31 -10.95 2.02
CA GLY A 98 -6.13 -12.39 1.94
C GLY A 98 -4.68 -12.90 1.82
N THR A 99 -3.65 -12.04 1.85
CA THR A 99 -2.25 -12.45 1.67
C THR A 99 -1.49 -12.64 3.00
N LYS A 100 -1.20 -11.54 3.69
CA LYS A 100 -0.45 -11.50 4.95
C LYS A 100 -1.34 -11.00 6.09
N LEU A 101 -0.95 -11.38 7.29
CA LEU A 101 -1.49 -10.83 8.53
C LEU A 101 -0.64 -9.62 8.93
N ILE A 102 -1.23 -8.64 9.60
CA ILE A 102 -0.51 -7.46 10.05
C ILE A 102 -0.53 -7.29 11.57
N THR A 103 0.53 -6.70 12.10
CA THR A 103 0.66 -6.25 13.48
C THR A 103 1.56 -5.02 13.53
N HIS A 104 1.78 -4.43 14.71
CA HIS A 104 2.72 -3.31 14.88
C HIS A 104 3.40 -3.37 16.26
N PRO A 105 4.54 -2.69 16.49
CA PRO A 105 5.35 -2.86 17.71
C PRO A 105 4.68 -2.45 19.02
N ASN A 106 3.57 -1.71 18.94
CA ASN A 106 2.83 -1.16 20.08
C ASN A 106 1.54 -1.97 20.39
N THR A 107 1.40 -3.19 19.87
CA THR A 107 0.28 -4.08 20.16
C THR A 107 0.72 -5.55 20.15
N ASN A 108 -0.01 -6.39 20.88
CA ASN A 108 0.12 -7.85 20.78
C ASN A 108 -0.97 -8.47 19.86
N LYS A 109 -1.80 -7.63 19.24
CA LYS A 109 -2.90 -8.07 18.38
C LYS A 109 -2.39 -8.34 16.95
N VAL A 110 -2.91 -9.40 16.35
CA VAL A 110 -2.68 -9.75 14.94
C VAL A 110 -3.99 -9.61 14.18
N TYR A 111 -3.94 -8.99 13.01
CA TYR A 111 -5.12 -8.70 12.22
C TYR A 111 -5.04 -9.35 10.84
N VAL A 112 -6.18 -9.87 10.38
CA VAL A 112 -6.38 -10.17 8.96
C VAL A 112 -6.65 -8.86 8.21
N VAL A 113 -6.28 -8.80 6.94
CA VAL A 113 -6.58 -7.68 6.05
C VAL A 113 -7.62 -8.12 5.03
N GLU A 114 -8.71 -7.38 4.94
CA GLU A 114 -9.83 -7.55 4.03
C GLU A 114 -9.85 -6.41 2.98
N PRO A 115 -10.67 -6.51 1.92
CA PRO A 115 -10.77 -5.45 0.91
C PRO A 115 -11.06 -4.07 1.50
N SER A 116 -10.58 -3.04 0.81
CA SER A 116 -10.66 -1.64 1.20
C SER A 116 -9.99 -1.29 2.54
N GLY A 117 -9.02 -2.09 2.98
CA GLY A 117 -8.26 -1.82 4.20
C GLY A 117 -8.99 -2.13 5.50
N ALA A 118 -10.08 -2.90 5.44
CA ALA A 118 -10.72 -3.40 6.64
C ALA A 118 -9.81 -4.42 7.34
N ILE A 119 -9.72 -4.36 8.67
CA ILE A 119 -8.91 -5.27 9.47
C ILE A 119 -9.74 -5.89 10.59
N ARG A 120 -9.58 -7.20 10.81
CA ARG A 120 -10.29 -7.92 11.87
C ARG A 120 -9.27 -8.55 12.81
N TRP A 121 -9.38 -8.28 14.11
CA TRP A 121 -8.46 -8.83 15.11
C TRP A 121 -8.73 -10.33 15.29
N ILE A 122 -7.70 -11.16 15.15
CA ILE A 122 -7.78 -12.59 15.48
C ILE A 122 -7.64 -12.76 16.98
N THR A 123 -8.70 -13.19 17.65
CA THR A 123 -8.79 -13.10 19.12
C THR A 123 -7.93 -14.12 19.87
N SER A 124 -7.46 -15.19 19.21
CA SER A 124 -6.59 -16.19 19.83
C SER A 124 -5.73 -16.94 18.81
N GLU A 125 -4.68 -17.61 19.29
CA GLU A 125 -3.80 -18.44 18.46
C GLU A 125 -4.53 -19.66 17.89
N GLU A 126 -5.52 -20.20 18.60
CA GLU A 126 -6.33 -21.32 18.12
C GLU A 126 -7.17 -20.92 16.91
N VAL A 127 -7.74 -19.70 16.91
CA VAL A 127 -8.45 -19.16 15.74
C VAL A 127 -7.48 -18.96 14.57
N ALA A 128 -6.30 -18.39 14.83
CA ALA A 128 -5.28 -18.18 13.80
C ALA A 128 -4.80 -19.51 13.19
N ALA A 129 -4.48 -20.49 14.03
CA ALA A 129 -4.03 -21.80 13.59
C ALA A 129 -5.13 -22.59 12.87
N GLY A 130 -6.40 -22.40 13.26
CA GLY A 130 -7.53 -23.01 12.57
C GLY A 130 -7.75 -22.47 11.15
N LEU A 131 -7.51 -21.18 10.91
CA LEU A 131 -7.66 -20.55 9.59
C LEU A 131 -6.42 -20.72 8.69
N TYR A 132 -5.23 -20.56 9.28
CA TYR A 132 -3.98 -20.40 8.54
C TYR A 132 -2.97 -21.55 8.77
N GLY A 133 -3.34 -22.54 9.58
CA GLY A 133 -2.49 -23.67 9.95
C GLY A 133 -1.48 -23.35 11.06
N ALA A 134 -0.75 -24.39 11.50
CA ALA A 134 0.19 -24.28 12.61
C ALA A 134 1.32 -23.24 12.39
N SER A 135 1.65 -22.94 11.13
CA SER A 135 2.68 -21.97 10.76
C SER A 135 2.13 -20.55 10.51
N TRP A 136 0.91 -20.23 10.97
CA TRP A 136 0.26 -18.94 10.76
C TRP A 136 1.14 -17.74 11.12
N ALA A 137 1.97 -17.86 12.15
CA ALA A 137 2.87 -16.79 12.60
C ALA A 137 3.87 -16.34 11.51
N SER A 138 4.22 -17.22 10.57
CA SER A 138 5.07 -16.88 9.42
C SER A 138 4.40 -15.97 8.39
N ARG A 139 3.07 -15.82 8.46
CA ARG A 139 2.29 -14.90 7.64
C ARG A 139 2.20 -13.49 8.24
N VAL A 140 2.67 -13.29 9.47
CA VAL A 140 2.56 -12.02 10.18
C VAL A 140 3.68 -11.09 9.77
N ASN A 141 3.29 -9.94 9.25
CA ASN A 141 4.19 -8.82 8.99
C ASN A 141 3.96 -7.71 10.01
N ASP A 142 5.04 -7.28 10.65
CA ASP A 142 5.05 -6.02 11.40
C ASP A 142 5.06 -4.83 10.42
N ILE A 143 4.13 -3.90 10.64
CA ILE A 143 4.06 -2.60 9.97
C ILE A 143 4.31 -1.47 10.96
N SER A 144 4.82 -0.34 10.48
CA SER A 144 4.96 0.82 11.36
C SER A 144 3.59 1.31 11.84
N GLU A 145 3.51 1.66 13.13
CA GLU A 145 2.30 2.17 13.76
C GLU A 145 1.76 3.46 13.11
N VAL A 146 2.59 4.17 12.34
CA VAL A 146 2.18 5.38 11.62
C VAL A 146 1.27 5.08 10.42
N PHE A 147 1.33 3.86 9.88
CA PHE A 147 0.48 3.42 8.77
C PHE A 147 -0.77 2.67 9.26
N PHE A 148 -0.79 2.24 10.52
CA PHE A 148 -1.94 1.53 11.10
C PHE A 148 -3.26 2.35 11.06
N PRO A 149 -3.26 3.69 11.26
CA PRO A 149 -4.47 4.50 11.14
C PRO A 149 -5.12 4.50 9.74
N PHE A 150 -4.45 3.98 8.71
CA PHE A 150 -5.00 3.86 7.36
C PHE A 150 -5.90 2.65 7.18
N TYR A 151 -5.95 1.76 8.17
CA TYR A 151 -6.83 0.60 8.20
C TYR A 151 -8.07 0.88 9.04
N THR A 152 -9.20 0.27 8.67
CA THR A 152 -10.46 0.40 9.40
C THR A 152 -10.74 -0.87 10.19
N ALA A 153 -10.88 -0.76 11.51
CA ALA A 153 -11.23 -1.92 12.33
C ALA A 153 -12.66 -2.41 12.05
N GLY A 154 -12.78 -3.68 11.70
CA GLY A 154 -14.03 -4.42 11.57
C GLY A 154 -14.34 -5.26 12.82
N ALA A 155 -15.33 -6.15 12.71
CA ALA A 155 -15.67 -7.06 13.79
C ALA A 155 -14.53 -8.07 14.05
N ASP A 156 -14.25 -8.37 15.30
CA ASP A 156 -13.22 -9.34 15.68
C ASP A 156 -13.50 -10.73 15.07
N LEU A 157 -12.43 -11.47 14.81
CA LEU A 157 -12.44 -12.82 14.27
C LEU A 157 -12.31 -13.81 15.42
N THR A 158 -13.45 -14.42 15.80
CA THR A 158 -13.57 -15.28 16.99
C THR A 158 -13.73 -16.77 16.66
N SER A 159 -13.88 -17.13 15.39
CA SER A 159 -14.06 -18.50 14.92
C SER A 159 -13.11 -18.85 13.79
N ALA A 160 -12.57 -20.06 13.80
CA ALA A 160 -11.75 -20.59 12.72
C ALA A 160 -12.53 -20.92 11.43
N THR A 161 -13.87 -20.85 11.47
CA THR A 161 -14.74 -21.06 10.31
C THR A 161 -15.21 -19.75 9.68
N ASP A 162 -14.90 -18.60 10.28
CA ASP A 162 -15.19 -17.28 9.74
C ASP A 162 -14.07 -16.90 8.78
N VAL A 163 -14.22 -17.31 7.52
CA VAL A 163 -13.23 -17.04 6.47
C VAL A 163 -13.30 -15.54 6.11
N PRO A 164 -12.19 -14.79 6.24
CA PRO A 164 -12.18 -13.36 5.91
C PRO A 164 -12.51 -13.07 4.45
N ASN A 165 -13.10 -11.89 4.21
CA ASN A 165 -13.31 -11.42 2.85
C ASN A 165 -11.97 -11.21 2.12
N GLY A 166 -11.93 -11.52 0.82
CA GLY A 166 -10.71 -11.46 0.01
C GLY A 166 -9.77 -12.66 0.18
N SER A 167 -10.10 -13.64 1.03
CA SER A 167 -9.33 -14.88 1.15
C SER A 167 -9.42 -15.75 -0.12
N LEU A 168 -8.30 -16.39 -0.46
CA LEU A 168 -8.28 -17.52 -1.40
C LEU A 168 -8.52 -18.81 -0.62
N VAL A 169 -9.47 -19.61 -1.07
CA VAL A 169 -9.85 -20.85 -0.39
C VAL A 169 -10.00 -22.01 -1.34
N MET A 170 -9.81 -23.21 -0.82
CA MET A 170 -10.03 -24.48 -1.51
C MET A 170 -10.62 -25.47 -0.52
N LEU A 171 -11.60 -26.26 -0.95
CA LEU A 171 -12.14 -27.36 -0.15
C LEU A 171 -11.11 -28.48 -0.03
N ASP A 172 -10.99 -29.07 1.15
CA ASP A 172 -10.11 -30.22 1.37
C ASP A 172 -10.44 -31.37 0.41
N GLY A 173 -9.42 -31.87 -0.29
CA GLY A 173 -9.57 -32.91 -1.32
C GLY A 173 -10.05 -32.41 -2.70
N GLU A 174 -10.33 -31.12 -2.86
CA GLU A 174 -10.64 -30.50 -4.16
C GLU A 174 -9.47 -29.68 -4.70
N ASN A 175 -9.56 -29.29 -5.98
CA ASN A 175 -8.53 -28.47 -6.65
C ASN A 175 -9.04 -27.10 -7.09
N THR A 176 -10.34 -26.82 -6.90
CA THR A 176 -10.93 -25.53 -7.31
C THR A 176 -10.59 -24.47 -6.27
N ILE A 177 -9.88 -23.44 -6.70
CA ILE A 177 -9.58 -22.28 -5.86
C ILE A 177 -10.67 -21.24 -6.06
N TYR A 178 -11.20 -20.73 -4.95
CA TYR A 178 -12.21 -19.70 -4.90
C TYR A 178 -11.63 -18.43 -4.28
N LEU A 179 -12.04 -17.27 -4.79
CA LEU A 179 -11.95 -16.00 -4.08
C LEU A 179 -13.22 -15.82 -3.24
N ILE A 180 -13.07 -15.53 -1.95
CA ILE A 180 -14.19 -15.05 -1.12
C ILE A 180 -14.41 -13.57 -1.43
N ASP A 181 -15.59 -13.25 -1.93
CA ASP A 181 -16.03 -11.90 -2.33
C ASP A 181 -17.36 -11.60 -1.63
N GLY A 182 -17.25 -10.98 -0.45
CA GLY A 182 -18.35 -10.77 0.47
C GLY A 182 -18.98 -12.08 0.94
N SER A 183 -20.26 -12.30 0.60
CA SER A 183 -21.01 -13.51 0.91
C SER A 183 -21.02 -14.55 -0.22
N THR A 184 -20.17 -14.34 -1.24
CA THR A 184 -20.05 -15.23 -2.39
C THR A 184 -18.66 -15.85 -2.45
N LYS A 185 -18.56 -17.04 -3.06
CA LYS A 185 -17.31 -17.66 -3.47
C LYS A 185 -17.23 -17.67 -4.99
N ARG A 186 -16.16 -17.14 -5.55
CA ARG A 186 -15.98 -16.99 -7.01
C ARG A 186 -14.87 -17.93 -7.47
N PRO A 187 -15.17 -18.97 -8.28
CA PRO A 187 -14.14 -19.92 -8.70
C PRO A 187 -13.24 -19.33 -9.79
N PHE A 188 -11.92 -19.48 -9.63
CA PHE A 188 -10.96 -19.24 -10.72
C PHE A 188 -11.04 -20.37 -11.75
N ALA A 189 -11.11 -20.02 -13.04
CA ALA A 189 -11.22 -21.02 -14.11
C ALA A 189 -9.95 -21.89 -14.26
N SER A 190 -8.79 -21.39 -13.82
CA SER A 190 -7.52 -22.14 -13.80
C SER A 190 -6.48 -21.44 -12.92
N MET A 191 -5.36 -22.13 -12.66
CA MET A 191 -4.20 -21.53 -11.98
C MET A 191 -3.61 -20.36 -12.76
N ASP A 192 -3.60 -20.42 -14.10
CA ASP A 192 -3.12 -19.31 -14.94
C ASP A 192 -3.98 -18.06 -14.75
N VAL A 193 -5.29 -18.21 -14.56
CA VAL A 193 -6.19 -17.08 -14.30
C VAL A 193 -5.98 -16.51 -12.89
N LEU A 194 -5.68 -17.36 -11.91
CA LEU A 194 -5.31 -16.91 -10.56
C LEU A 194 -4.05 -16.04 -10.60
N ILE A 195 -2.99 -16.52 -11.27
CA ILE A 195 -1.72 -15.79 -11.43
C ILE A 195 -1.92 -14.53 -12.27
N ALA A 196 -2.75 -14.57 -13.32
CA ALA A 196 -3.07 -13.41 -14.15
C ALA A 196 -3.83 -12.32 -13.38
N ASN A 197 -4.50 -12.66 -12.28
CA ASN A 197 -5.09 -11.71 -11.33
C ASN A 197 -4.11 -11.34 -10.19
N GLY A 198 -2.82 -11.67 -10.34
CA GLY A 198 -1.75 -11.34 -9.40
C GLY A 198 -1.77 -12.15 -8.10
N TYR A 199 -2.65 -13.13 -7.94
CA TYR A 199 -2.72 -13.96 -6.74
C TYR A 199 -1.61 -15.02 -6.71
N ASP A 200 -1.27 -15.46 -5.50
CA ASP A 200 -0.27 -16.50 -5.27
C ASP A 200 -0.94 -17.69 -4.56
N ALA A 201 -0.68 -18.88 -5.07
CA ALA A 201 -1.20 -20.13 -4.52
C ALA A 201 -0.71 -20.39 -3.09
N ASP A 202 0.43 -19.82 -2.68
CA ASP A 202 0.96 -19.91 -1.32
C ASP A 202 0.00 -19.29 -0.27
N TYR A 203 -0.91 -18.42 -0.69
CA TYR A 203 -1.90 -17.79 0.20
C TYR A 203 -3.22 -18.56 0.29
N VAL A 204 -3.42 -19.63 -0.46
CA VAL A 204 -4.66 -20.42 -0.44
C VAL A 204 -4.85 -21.12 0.90
N LEU A 205 -6.03 -20.94 1.49
CA LEU A 205 -6.45 -21.61 2.72
C LEU A 205 -7.22 -22.88 2.36
N THR A 206 -6.86 -24.00 2.98
CA THR A 206 -7.66 -25.23 2.87
C THR A 206 -8.75 -25.20 3.93
N VAL A 207 -10.01 -25.35 3.51
CA VAL A 207 -11.18 -25.30 4.39
C VAL A 207 -12.00 -26.58 4.27
N SER A 208 -12.73 -26.93 5.32
CA SER A 208 -13.60 -28.11 5.35
C SER A 208 -15.03 -27.83 4.89
N ASP A 209 -15.44 -26.55 4.87
CA ASP A 209 -16.80 -26.15 4.50
C ASP A 209 -16.80 -24.76 3.83
N LEU A 210 -17.62 -24.65 2.78
CA LEU A 210 -17.88 -23.40 2.04
C LEU A 210 -19.39 -23.13 1.89
N SER A 211 -20.24 -23.87 2.62
CA SER A 211 -21.70 -23.78 2.56
C SER A 211 -22.25 -22.41 3.00
N ALA A 212 -21.46 -21.66 3.78
CA ALA A 212 -21.77 -20.30 4.18
C ALA A 212 -21.72 -19.28 3.01
N PHE A 213 -21.07 -19.63 1.90
CA PHE A 213 -20.89 -18.77 0.73
C PHE A 213 -21.74 -19.23 -0.45
N SER A 214 -22.54 -18.32 -0.97
CA SER A 214 -23.27 -18.54 -2.24
C SER A 214 -22.32 -18.56 -3.44
N ASP A 215 -22.72 -19.20 -4.55
CA ASP A 215 -21.88 -19.24 -5.75
C ASP A 215 -21.90 -17.88 -6.46
N GLY A 216 -20.71 -17.29 -6.63
CA GLY A 216 -20.50 -16.07 -7.40
C GLY A 216 -20.06 -16.35 -8.84
N THR A 217 -19.95 -15.30 -9.64
CA THR A 217 -19.47 -15.39 -11.03
C THR A 217 -18.04 -15.92 -11.09
N SER A 218 -17.79 -16.92 -11.94
CA SER A 218 -16.45 -17.46 -12.17
C SER A 218 -15.52 -16.42 -12.77
N ILE A 219 -14.29 -16.38 -12.25
CA ILE A 219 -13.21 -15.53 -12.73
C ILE A 219 -12.52 -16.29 -13.87
N GLY A 220 -12.86 -15.92 -15.11
CA GLY A 220 -12.39 -16.59 -16.32
C GLY A 220 -11.14 -15.98 -16.96
N ALA A 221 -10.79 -14.75 -16.58
CA ALA A 221 -9.66 -13.99 -17.09
C ALA A 221 -9.17 -12.99 -16.02
N ALA A 222 -8.15 -12.19 -16.35
CA ALA A 222 -7.73 -11.08 -15.52
C ALA A 222 -8.87 -10.03 -15.42
N GLU A 223 -9.22 -9.66 -14.19
CA GLU A 223 -10.22 -8.65 -13.88
C GLU A 223 -9.53 -7.42 -13.30
N SER A 224 -9.74 -6.25 -13.91
CA SER A 224 -9.08 -5.01 -13.46
C SER A 224 -9.39 -4.67 -12.00
N SER A 225 -10.60 -4.98 -11.53
CA SER A 225 -10.99 -4.75 -10.13
C SER A 225 -10.22 -5.58 -9.11
N LEU A 226 -9.69 -6.76 -9.48
CA LEU A 226 -8.90 -7.62 -8.60
C LEU A 226 -7.41 -7.24 -8.58
N MET A 227 -6.98 -6.51 -9.61
CA MET A 227 -5.60 -6.03 -9.77
C MET A 227 -5.43 -4.56 -9.38
N ASP A 228 -6.52 -3.85 -9.09
CA ASP A 228 -6.47 -2.45 -8.69
C ASP A 228 -5.88 -2.28 -7.28
N VAL A 229 -4.59 -1.95 -7.23
CA VAL A 229 -3.85 -1.66 -5.99
C VAL A 229 -4.41 -0.45 -5.25
N SER A 230 -5.04 0.49 -5.98
CA SER A 230 -5.66 1.67 -5.36
C SER A 230 -6.99 1.35 -4.66
N GLN A 231 -7.55 0.16 -4.88
CA GLN A 231 -8.81 -0.31 -4.30
C GLN A 231 -9.93 0.72 -4.50
N GLY A 232 -10.11 1.20 -5.73
CA GLY A 232 -11.06 2.24 -6.11
C GLY A 232 -10.75 3.60 -5.51
N GLY A 233 -9.48 3.88 -5.20
CA GLY A 233 -9.04 5.05 -4.45
C GLY A 233 -9.34 4.99 -2.94
N SER A 234 -9.78 3.84 -2.41
CA SER A 234 -10.01 3.61 -0.96
C SER A 234 -8.72 3.24 -0.20
N VAL A 235 -7.57 3.38 -0.84
CA VAL A 235 -6.26 3.32 -0.18
C VAL A 235 -6.13 4.34 0.95
N GLY A 236 -5.20 4.03 1.86
CA GLY A 236 -4.87 4.75 3.07
C GLY A 236 -4.56 6.23 2.86
N VAL A 237 -5.59 7.04 2.68
CA VAL A 237 -5.53 8.42 3.11
C VAL A 237 -5.58 8.32 4.64
N PRO A 238 -4.67 8.97 5.39
CA PRO A 238 -4.91 9.19 6.80
C PRO A 238 -6.36 9.59 6.94
N PRO A 239 -7.18 8.96 7.82
CA PRO A 239 -8.54 9.43 8.06
C PRO A 239 -8.39 10.92 8.17
N SER A 240 -9.03 11.65 7.24
CA SER A 240 -8.85 13.10 7.13
C SER A 240 -8.83 13.56 8.57
N GLN A 241 -7.72 14.15 9.05
CA GLN A 241 -7.72 14.75 10.37
C GLN A 241 -9.05 15.43 10.45
N LEU A 242 -9.91 14.91 11.34
CA LEU A 242 -11.36 15.11 11.39
C LEU A 242 -11.71 16.32 10.53
N ALA A 243 -12.49 16.20 9.44
CA ALA A 243 -13.06 17.39 8.81
C ALA A 243 -13.80 18.13 9.93
N GLY A 244 -13.10 19.06 10.56
CA GLY A 244 -13.15 19.14 12.02
C GLY A 244 -12.46 20.41 12.39
N GLY A 245 -12.96 21.46 11.75
CA GLY A 245 -13.01 22.79 12.28
C GLY A 245 -11.70 23.38 12.77
N LEU A 246 -10.54 22.84 12.46
CA LEU A 246 -9.24 23.31 12.93
C LEU A 246 -8.21 23.15 11.83
N THR A 247 -7.63 24.27 11.42
CA THR A 247 -6.44 24.31 10.58
C THR A 247 -5.26 24.74 11.43
N VAL A 248 -4.10 24.15 11.16
CA VAL A 248 -2.84 24.50 11.81
C VAL A 248 -1.85 24.91 10.73
N ALA A 249 -1.28 26.10 10.87
CA ALA A 249 -0.28 26.63 9.95
C ALA A 249 0.94 27.15 10.72
N LEU A 250 2.09 27.22 10.07
CA LEU A 250 3.21 27.99 10.62
C LEU A 250 2.85 29.48 10.61
N ALA A 251 3.16 30.18 11.69
CA ALA A 251 3.01 31.62 11.72
C ALA A 251 4.08 32.26 10.83
N SER A 252 3.73 33.36 10.17
CA SER A 252 4.63 34.09 9.27
C SER A 252 5.87 34.65 9.98
N ASP A 253 5.81 34.81 11.30
CA ASP A 253 6.90 35.24 12.17
C ASP A 253 7.60 34.07 12.88
N THR A 254 7.46 32.85 12.35
CA THR A 254 8.26 31.71 12.78
C THR A 254 9.75 32.02 12.57
N PRO A 255 10.62 31.84 13.59
CA PRO A 255 12.05 32.06 13.43
C PRO A 255 12.65 31.22 12.30
N ALA A 256 13.52 31.84 11.50
CA ALA A 256 14.35 31.10 10.55
C ALA A 256 15.28 30.13 11.30
N SER A 257 15.66 29.04 10.63
CA SER A 257 16.63 28.10 11.19
C SER A 257 17.92 28.82 11.56
N ALA A 258 18.40 28.59 12.78
CA ALA A 258 19.61 29.20 13.30
C ALA A 258 20.39 28.21 14.17
N THR A 259 21.72 28.31 14.16
CA THR A 259 22.57 27.61 15.11
C THR A 259 22.52 28.32 16.45
N THR A 260 22.25 27.58 17.53
CA THR A 260 22.26 28.10 18.89
C THR A 260 23.43 27.55 19.69
N VAL A 261 23.77 28.22 20.79
CA VAL A 261 24.81 27.74 21.70
C VAL A 261 24.26 26.55 22.50
N ALA A 262 25.05 25.51 22.68
CA ALA A 262 24.66 24.34 23.48
C ALA A 262 24.23 24.74 24.89
N ASN A 263 23.20 24.07 25.43
CA ASN A 263 22.60 24.35 26.75
C ASN A 263 21.93 25.73 26.89
N THR A 264 21.46 26.31 25.78
CA THR A 264 20.64 27.54 25.82
C THR A 264 19.17 27.18 26.04
N ASP A 265 18.55 27.78 27.04
CA ASP A 265 17.11 27.64 27.31
C ASP A 265 16.28 28.68 26.55
N GLY A 266 15.00 28.35 26.31
CA GLY A 266 14.03 29.30 25.77
C GLY A 266 14.20 29.64 24.29
N VAL A 267 14.91 28.81 23.53
CA VAL A 267 15.05 28.98 22.08
C VAL A 267 13.72 28.68 21.39
N MET A 268 13.07 29.71 20.85
CA MET A 268 11.90 29.54 19.99
C MET A 268 12.34 29.01 18.63
N PHE A 269 11.78 27.88 18.21
CA PHE A 269 12.11 27.21 16.95
C PHE A 269 10.93 27.11 15.98
N SER A 270 9.69 27.23 16.46
CA SER A 270 8.49 27.20 15.63
C SER A 270 7.37 27.97 16.29
N LYS A 271 6.58 28.66 15.47
CA LYS A 271 5.35 29.32 15.91
C LYS A 271 4.20 28.83 15.04
N PHE A 272 3.07 28.52 15.67
CA PHE A 272 1.93 27.91 15.00
C PHE A 272 0.69 28.78 15.17
N ASN A 273 -0.07 28.91 14.09
CA ASN A 273 -1.41 29.49 14.07
C ASN A 273 -2.42 28.36 14.07
N PHE A 274 -3.33 28.38 15.03
CA PHE A 274 -4.47 27.49 15.11
C PHE A 274 -5.70 28.29 14.71
N THR A 275 -6.42 27.87 13.67
CA THR A 275 -7.61 28.57 13.18
C THR A 275 -8.78 27.62 13.17
N ALA A 276 -9.82 27.96 13.94
CA ALA A 276 -11.05 27.19 13.91
C ALA A 276 -11.82 27.51 12.62
N THR A 277 -12.09 26.50 11.79
CA THR A 277 -12.77 26.63 10.49
C THR A 277 -14.22 26.17 10.52
N ASP A 278 -14.66 25.54 11.60
CA ASP A 278 -16.05 25.11 11.83
C ASP A 278 -16.28 24.83 13.33
N GLY A 279 -17.20 25.57 13.94
CA GLY A 279 -17.51 25.46 15.38
C GLY A 279 -16.40 25.89 16.35
N THR A 280 -16.63 25.62 17.64
CA THR A 280 -15.66 25.90 18.71
C THR A 280 -14.72 24.71 18.87
N VAL A 281 -13.41 24.97 18.81
CA VAL A 281 -12.37 23.94 18.99
C VAL A 281 -11.54 24.20 20.25
N THR A 282 -11.35 23.17 21.06
CA THR A 282 -10.47 23.18 22.23
C THR A 282 -9.23 22.35 21.94
N VAL A 283 -8.04 22.97 21.95
CA VAL A 283 -6.76 22.27 21.81
C VAL A 283 -6.28 21.83 23.19
N THR A 284 -6.34 20.53 23.47
CA THR A 284 -5.97 19.95 24.78
C THR A 284 -4.51 19.50 24.87
N GLY A 285 -3.81 19.42 23.74
CA GLY A 285 -2.40 19.09 23.69
C GLY A 285 -1.87 19.05 22.26
N MET A 286 -0.56 19.20 22.11
CA MET A 286 0.14 19.09 20.84
C MET A 286 1.32 18.12 21.00
N LYS A 287 1.43 17.15 20.10
CA LYS A 287 2.59 16.27 19.99
C LYS A 287 3.40 16.68 18.77
N ILE A 288 4.65 17.07 18.99
CA ILE A 288 5.59 17.41 17.91
C ILE A 288 6.50 16.21 17.69
N LYS A 289 6.61 15.76 16.44
CA LYS A 289 7.58 14.72 16.03
C LYS A 289 8.72 15.41 15.28
N ARG A 290 9.95 15.24 15.79
CA ARG A 290 11.17 15.72 15.09
C ARG A 290 11.50 14.79 13.92
N SER A 291 11.91 15.37 12.80
CA SER A 291 12.48 14.69 11.64
C SER A 291 13.74 15.42 11.16
N GLY A 292 14.62 14.75 10.40
CA GLY A 292 15.85 15.33 9.84
C GLY A 292 17.15 14.90 10.52
N LEU A 293 18.27 15.46 10.05
CA LEU A 293 19.63 15.11 10.50
C LEU A 293 20.00 15.89 11.78
N GLY A 294 20.08 15.20 12.93
CA GLY A 294 20.49 15.77 14.21
C GLY A 294 20.37 14.74 15.35
N VAL A 295 21.19 14.85 16.39
CA VAL A 295 21.24 13.84 17.48
C VAL A 295 20.10 14.10 18.47
N TYR A 296 19.44 13.04 18.96
CA TYR A 296 18.30 13.18 19.88
C TYR A 296 18.66 13.84 21.21
N SER A 297 19.92 13.73 21.65
CA SER A 297 20.44 14.32 22.88
C SER A 297 20.63 15.83 22.82
N ASP A 298 20.44 16.48 21.66
CA ASP A 298 20.66 17.92 21.50
C ASP A 298 19.55 18.76 22.18
N PHE A 299 18.41 18.13 22.52
CA PHE A 299 17.30 18.75 23.22
C PHE A 299 17.00 17.99 24.51
N ASN A 300 17.09 18.66 25.64
CA ASN A 300 16.67 18.08 26.92
C ASN A 300 15.15 18.06 27.04
N ASN A 301 14.48 19.13 26.62
CA ASN A 301 13.04 19.29 26.68
C ASN A 301 12.52 20.27 25.61
N VAL A 302 11.25 20.13 25.24
CA VAL A 302 10.53 21.03 24.34
C VAL A 302 9.22 21.41 25.00
N TRP A 303 8.92 22.71 25.03
CA TRP A 303 7.73 23.26 25.67
C TRP A 303 6.90 24.02 24.64
N LEU A 304 5.58 23.94 24.78
CA LEU A 304 4.67 24.86 24.12
C LEU A 304 4.48 26.07 25.04
N VAL A 305 4.73 27.26 24.49
CA VAL A 305 4.42 28.54 25.14
C VAL A 305 3.21 29.11 24.41
N VAL A 306 2.13 29.34 25.16
CA VAL A 306 0.84 29.88 24.65
C VAL A 306 0.70 31.32 25.12
#